data_AF-A0A7C3K3B4-F1
#
_entry.id   AF-A0A7C3K3B4-F1
#
_cell.length_a   1.000
_cell.length_b   1.000
_cell.length_c   1.000
_cell.angle_alpha   90.00
_cell.angle_beta   90.00
_cell.angle_gamma   90.00
#
_symmetry.space_group_name_H-M   'P 1'
#
loop_
_entity.id
_entity.type
_entity.pdbx_description
1 polymer ?
#
loop_
_entity_poly.entity_id
_entity_poly.type
_entity_poly.pdbx_seq_one_letter_code
_entity_poly.pdbx_strand_id
1 'polypeptide(L)'
;MKESFVAISVAVILITALLTGCASDPFVHNIRSKSDLKADEKILAGRFVCFENDAPVHCTKSDFFIFFNREGDLESKVLRPDDAGYVYIAVTEGYYNIATFAKGIKDGKGLIFDLDPFPVVLVRSEDSVVNFGTLEVRFYESPAPKGSVAQGGGDRPQLRVSHIGNYDVTRSEIASRVGKFGGAMSNGSVQFLQRVRR
;
A
#
# COMPACT_ATOMS: atom_id res chain seq x y z
N MET A 1 -27.89 21.34 -42.38
CA MET A 1 -27.82 19.92 -41.96
C MET A 1 -26.43 19.44 -41.54
N LYS A 2 -25.30 20.04 -41.98
CA LYS A 2 -23.94 19.63 -41.55
C LYS A 2 -23.54 20.10 -40.14
N GLU A 3 -24.02 21.24 -39.68
CA GLU A 3 -23.63 21.82 -38.38
C GLU A 3 -24.23 21.08 -37.17
N SER A 4 -25.43 20.52 -37.32
CA SER A 4 -26.07 19.74 -36.25
C SER A 4 -25.33 18.43 -35.94
N PHE A 5 -24.64 17.84 -36.92
CA PHE A 5 -23.91 16.58 -36.73
C PHE A 5 -22.61 16.76 -35.92
N VAL A 6 -21.96 17.91 -36.05
CA VAL A 6 -20.73 18.23 -35.30
C VAL A 6 -21.06 18.50 -33.84
N ALA A 7 -22.14 19.26 -33.57
CA ALA A 7 -22.59 19.55 -32.21
C ALA A 7 -22.99 18.28 -31.44
N ILE A 8 -23.68 17.33 -32.10
CA ILE A 8 -24.05 16.04 -31.50
C ILE A 8 -22.80 15.20 -31.21
N SER A 9 -21.83 15.15 -32.13
CA SER A 9 -20.59 14.40 -31.94
C SER A 9 -19.77 14.94 -30.76
N VAL A 10 -19.64 16.25 -30.62
CA VAL A 10 -18.93 16.89 -29.50
C VAL A 10 -19.66 16.64 -28.17
N ALA A 11 -20.99 16.73 -28.15
CA ALA A 11 -21.78 16.45 -26.95
C ALA A 11 -21.65 14.99 -26.50
N VAL A 12 -21.63 14.04 -27.43
CA VAL A 12 -21.44 12.61 -27.12
C VAL A 12 -20.05 12.36 -26.55
N ILE A 13 -19.00 12.94 -27.13
CA ILE A 13 -17.61 12.81 -26.63
C ILE A 13 -17.49 13.40 -25.21
N LEU A 14 -18.08 14.57 -24.96
CA LEU A 14 -18.06 15.22 -23.64
C LEU A 14 -18.81 14.38 -22.60
N ILE A 15 -19.98 13.84 -22.96
CA ILE A 15 -20.78 12.98 -22.08
C ILE A 15 -20.06 11.67 -21.80
N THR A 16 -19.41 11.04 -22.79
CA THR A 16 -18.58 9.86 -22.54
C THR A 16 -17.40 10.17 -21.63
N ALA A 17 -16.71 11.31 -21.82
CA ALA A 17 -15.61 11.72 -20.97
C ALA A 17 -16.06 12.03 -19.52
N LEU A 18 -17.26 12.59 -19.34
CA LEU A 18 -17.89 12.83 -18.04
C LEU A 18 -18.34 11.52 -17.37
N LEU A 19 -18.89 10.57 -18.14
CA LEU A 19 -19.35 9.26 -17.64
C LEU A 19 -18.19 8.30 -17.33
N THR A 20 -17.07 8.40 -18.04
CA THR A 20 -15.85 7.62 -17.73
C THR A 20 -14.90 8.35 -16.77
N GLY A 21 -15.12 9.64 -16.52
CA GLY A 21 -14.21 10.52 -15.78
C GLY A 21 -14.26 10.43 -14.25
N CYS A 22 -15.21 9.69 -13.67
CA CYS A 22 -15.42 9.65 -12.21
C CYS A 22 -15.53 8.23 -11.64
N ALA A 23 -14.74 7.30 -12.16
CA ALA A 23 -14.45 6.04 -11.48
C ALA A 23 -12.95 5.74 -11.56
N SER A 24 -12.11 6.74 -11.28
CA SER A 24 -10.74 6.44 -10.90
C SER A 24 -10.82 5.78 -9.53
N ASP A 25 -10.59 4.47 -9.50
CA ASP A 25 -10.36 3.76 -8.26
C ASP A 25 -9.31 4.56 -7.45
N PRO A 26 -9.61 5.04 -6.22
CA PRO A 26 -8.63 5.76 -5.41
C PRO A 26 -7.41 4.90 -5.04
N PHE A 27 -7.46 3.59 -5.32
CA PHE A 27 -6.37 2.67 -5.07
C PHE A 27 -5.35 2.68 -6.21
N VAL A 28 -4.09 2.83 -5.85
CA VAL A 28 -2.99 2.41 -6.72
C VAL A 28 -3.01 0.89 -6.71
N HIS A 29 -3.22 0.27 -7.86
CA HIS A 29 -3.08 -1.17 -8.00
C HIS A 29 -1.60 -1.56 -8.09
N ASN A 30 -1.30 -2.77 -7.63
CA ASN A 30 0.00 -3.38 -7.92
C ASN A 30 0.27 -3.34 -9.43
N ILE A 31 1.48 -2.91 -9.80
CA ILE A 31 1.95 -3.08 -11.18
C ILE A 31 1.94 -4.57 -11.54
N ARG A 32 1.53 -4.87 -12.77
CA ARG A 32 1.36 -6.25 -13.26
C ARG A 32 2.39 -6.60 -14.32
N SER A 33 3.07 -5.61 -14.88
CA SER A 33 4.06 -5.80 -15.92
C SER A 33 5.10 -4.68 -15.92
N LYS A 34 6.30 -4.98 -16.45
CA LYS A 34 7.32 -3.95 -16.68
C LYS A 34 6.83 -2.80 -17.58
N SER A 35 5.90 -3.05 -18.50
CA SER A 35 5.31 -2.02 -19.35
C SER A 35 4.47 -0.98 -18.58
N ASP A 36 4.11 -1.28 -17.33
CA ASP A 36 3.41 -0.32 -16.47
C ASP A 36 4.36 0.73 -15.89
N LEU A 37 5.68 0.57 -16.04
CA LEU A 37 6.71 1.49 -15.54
C LEU A 37 7.10 2.55 -16.57
N LYS A 38 7.25 3.79 -16.10
CA LYS A 38 7.95 4.86 -16.84
C LYS A 38 9.46 4.65 -16.80
N ALA A 39 10.18 5.40 -17.64
CA ALA A 39 11.62 5.23 -17.85
C ALA A 39 12.47 5.42 -16.59
N ASP A 40 12.03 6.27 -15.66
CA ASP A 40 12.69 6.59 -14.39
C ASP A 40 12.11 5.83 -13.18
N GLU A 41 11.07 5.03 -13.40
CA GLU A 41 10.39 4.29 -12.35
C GLU A 41 11.05 2.95 -12.06
N LYS A 42 11.06 2.62 -10.78
CA LYS A 42 11.62 1.42 -10.16
C LYS A 42 10.51 0.67 -9.45
N ILE A 43 10.80 -0.56 -9.05
CA ILE A 43 9.84 -1.37 -8.29
C ILE A 43 10.21 -1.34 -6.82
N LEU A 44 9.35 -0.77 -5.99
CA LEU A 44 9.35 -1.02 -4.55
C LEU A 44 8.46 -2.24 -4.28
N ALA A 45 9.06 -3.30 -3.74
CA ALA A 45 8.39 -4.58 -3.50
C ALA A 45 8.53 -5.02 -2.04
N GLY A 46 7.53 -5.73 -1.57
CA GLY A 46 7.55 -6.38 -0.26
C GLY A 46 6.27 -7.16 -0.02
N ARG A 47 6.13 -7.71 1.18
CA ARG A 47 4.99 -8.58 1.53
C ARG A 47 4.46 -8.26 2.92
N PHE A 48 3.15 -8.37 3.06
CA PHE A 48 2.43 -8.28 4.33
C PHE A 48 1.86 -9.65 4.71
N VAL A 49 2.04 -10.05 5.96
CA VAL A 49 1.39 -11.22 6.55
C VAL A 49 0.44 -10.71 7.62
N CYS A 50 -0.86 -10.86 7.38
CA CYS A 50 -1.89 -10.26 8.21
C CYS A 50 -2.43 -11.26 9.23
N PHE A 51 -2.64 -10.79 10.46
CA PHE A 51 -3.25 -11.55 11.55
C PHE A 51 -4.36 -10.75 12.21
N GLU A 52 -5.38 -11.45 12.66
CA GLU A 52 -6.50 -10.92 13.43
C GLU A 52 -6.66 -11.75 14.70
N ASN A 53 -6.45 -11.12 15.86
CA ASN A 53 -6.43 -11.81 17.16
C ASN A 53 -5.52 -13.05 17.13
N ASP A 54 -4.31 -12.88 16.57
CA ASP A 54 -3.29 -13.91 16.33
C ASP A 54 -3.66 -15.04 15.35
N ALA A 55 -4.85 -15.02 14.74
CA ALA A 55 -5.22 -15.93 13.65
C ALA A 55 -4.78 -15.36 12.29
N PRO A 56 -4.13 -16.16 11.41
CA PRO A 56 -3.73 -15.69 10.09
C PRO A 56 -4.95 -15.40 9.21
N VAL A 57 -4.90 -14.27 8.50
CA VAL A 57 -5.97 -13.80 7.60
C VAL A 57 -5.38 -13.31 6.28
N HIS A 58 -6.17 -13.40 5.21
CA HIS A 58 -5.78 -12.76 3.95
C HIS A 58 -5.86 -11.25 4.10
N CYS A 59 -4.80 -10.54 3.73
CA CYS A 59 -4.77 -9.08 3.81
C CYS A 59 -5.88 -8.43 2.98
N THR A 60 -6.29 -9.07 1.88
CA THR A 60 -7.43 -8.64 1.07
C THR A 60 -8.77 -8.78 1.80
N LYS A 61 -9.01 -9.87 2.53
CA LYS A 61 -10.28 -10.10 3.26
C LYS A 61 -10.46 -9.20 4.46
N SER A 62 -9.37 -8.75 5.06
CA SER A 62 -9.41 -7.87 6.22
C SER A 62 -9.49 -6.39 5.85
N ASP A 63 -9.65 -6.06 4.56
CA ASP A 63 -9.71 -4.69 4.05
C ASP A 63 -8.58 -3.81 4.58
N PHE A 64 -7.35 -4.35 4.54
CA PHE A 64 -6.15 -3.62 4.89
C PHE A 64 -5.73 -2.69 3.74
N PHE A 65 -5.70 -1.40 4.03
CA PHE A 65 -5.14 -0.38 3.16
C PHE A 65 -3.83 0.13 3.73
N ILE A 66 -2.88 0.38 2.85
CA ILE A 66 -1.52 0.76 3.21
C ILE A 66 -1.22 2.07 2.50
N PHE A 67 -0.82 3.07 3.29
CA PHE A 67 -0.49 4.40 2.79
C PHE A 67 1.02 4.50 2.68
N PHE A 68 1.52 4.60 1.45
CA PHE A 68 2.92 4.84 1.15
C PHE A 68 3.14 6.32 0.86
N ASN A 69 4.01 6.94 1.64
CA ASN A 69 4.39 8.33 1.47
C ASN A 69 5.83 8.39 0.99
N ARG A 70 6.09 9.29 0.04
CA ARG A 70 7.46 9.72 -0.25
C ARG A 70 7.76 10.93 0.63
N GLU A 71 8.96 10.99 1.17
CA GLU A 71 9.39 12.16 1.94
C GLU A 71 9.28 13.43 1.08
N GLY A 72 8.57 14.45 1.60
CA GLY A 72 8.30 15.70 0.90
C GLY A 72 7.00 15.74 0.10
N ASP A 73 6.35 14.60 -0.15
CA ASP A 73 5.06 14.54 -0.83
C ASP A 73 3.91 14.76 0.17
N LEU A 74 2.90 15.53 -0.23
CA LEU A 74 1.69 15.78 0.57
C LEU A 74 0.64 14.67 0.41
N GLU A 75 0.74 13.89 -0.67
CA GLU A 75 -0.23 12.86 -1.02
C GLU A 75 0.32 11.47 -0.77
N SER A 76 -0.50 10.65 -0.12
CA SER A 76 -0.22 9.23 0.09
C SER A 76 -0.69 8.40 -1.08
N LYS A 77 0.13 7.43 -1.52
CA LYS A 77 -0.35 6.36 -2.39
C LYS A 77 -1.07 5.31 -1.55
N VAL A 78 -2.37 5.14 -1.78
CA VAL A 78 -3.18 4.11 -1.12
C VAL A 78 -3.06 2.80 -1.89
N LEU A 79 -2.62 1.75 -1.22
CA LEU A 79 -2.36 0.44 -1.83
C LEU A 79 -3.10 -0.67 -1.10
N ARG A 80 -3.53 -1.66 -1.88
CA ARG A 80 -4.08 -2.92 -1.37
C ARG A 80 -3.14 -4.06 -1.77
N PRO A 81 -2.61 -4.84 -0.81
CA PRO A 81 -1.85 -6.05 -1.14
C PRO A 81 -2.68 -7.04 -1.96
N ASP A 82 -2.01 -7.91 -2.71
CA ASP A 82 -2.68 -9.04 -3.36
C ASP A 82 -3.11 -10.14 -2.34
N ASP A 83 -3.78 -11.19 -2.81
CA ASP A 83 -4.28 -12.27 -1.94
C ASP A 83 -3.19 -13.03 -1.17
N ALA A 84 -1.93 -12.97 -1.64
CA ALA A 84 -0.78 -13.55 -0.96
C ALA A 84 0.00 -12.51 -0.12
N GLY A 85 -0.50 -11.27 -0.07
CA GLY A 85 0.02 -10.17 0.73
C GLY A 85 1.11 -9.35 0.04
N TYR A 86 1.41 -9.57 -1.23
CA TYR A 86 2.49 -8.84 -1.90
C TYR A 86 2.04 -7.47 -2.41
N VAL A 87 2.99 -6.53 -2.43
CA VAL A 87 2.85 -5.23 -3.08
C VAL A 87 3.98 -5.01 -4.08
N TYR A 88 3.64 -4.34 -5.19
CA TYR A 88 4.56 -3.95 -6.24
C TYR A 88 4.21 -2.54 -6.68
N ILE A 89 5.05 -1.57 -6.35
CA ILE A 89 4.73 -0.15 -6.47
C ILE A 89 5.73 0.50 -7.41
N ALA A 90 5.23 1.24 -8.40
CA ALA A 90 6.04 2.14 -9.21
C ALA A 90 6.48 3.34 -8.36
N VAL A 91 7.79 3.49 -8.21
CA VAL A 91 8.43 4.55 -7.42
C VAL A 91 9.58 5.18 -8.18
N THR A 92 9.94 6.41 -7.84
CA THR A 92 11.16 7.07 -8.33
C THR A 92 12.21 7.06 -7.22
N GLU A 93 13.37 7.68 -7.46
CA GLU A 93 14.40 7.81 -6.43
C GLU A 93 13.91 8.63 -5.22
N GLY A 94 14.21 8.19 -4.00
CA GLY A 94 13.90 8.93 -2.78
C GLY A 94 13.65 8.05 -1.57
N TYR A 95 13.12 8.67 -0.53
CA TYR A 95 12.79 8.04 0.75
C TYR A 95 11.29 7.76 0.82
N TYR A 96 10.92 6.51 1.10
CA TYR A 96 9.53 6.08 1.20
C TYR A 96 9.24 5.50 2.58
N ASN A 97 8.12 5.88 3.18
CA ASN A 97 7.64 5.33 4.44
C ASN A 97 6.23 4.76 4.29
N ILE A 98 5.96 3.69 5.03
CA ILE A 98 4.59 3.21 5.25
C ILE A 98 4.04 4.01 6.42
N ALA A 99 3.16 4.98 6.13
CA ALA A 99 2.71 5.97 7.11
C ALA A 99 1.55 5.45 7.96
N THR A 100 0.63 4.74 7.33
CA THR A 100 -0.68 4.44 7.94
C THR A 100 -1.18 3.09 7.44
N PHE A 101 -1.80 2.34 8.35
CA PHE A 101 -2.66 1.21 8.00
C PHE A 101 -4.11 1.55 8.29
N ALA A 102 -5.02 1.19 7.39
CA ALA A 102 -6.45 1.24 7.67
C ALA A 102 -7.06 -0.16 7.55
N LYS A 103 -8.02 -0.51 8.43
CA LYS A 103 -8.76 -1.79 8.39
C LYS A 103 -10.26 -1.50 8.29
N GLY A 104 -10.92 -2.08 7.28
CA GLY A 104 -12.38 -2.21 7.17
C GLY A 104 -13.15 -0.89 7.08
N ILE A 105 -13.59 -0.52 5.88
CA ILE A 105 -14.59 0.53 5.65
C ILE A 105 -15.95 -0.17 5.60
N LYS A 106 -16.54 -0.49 6.75
CA LYS A 106 -17.98 -0.80 6.82
C LYS A 106 -18.68 0.41 7.45
N ASP A 107 -19.65 0.97 6.74
CA ASP A 107 -20.48 2.09 7.21
C ASP A 107 -19.71 3.40 7.56
N GLY A 108 -18.59 3.65 6.88
CA GLY A 108 -17.83 4.91 7.00
C GLY A 108 -17.00 5.04 8.29
N LYS A 109 -16.90 3.99 9.11
CA LYS A 109 -16.10 3.96 10.35
C LYS A 109 -14.94 2.98 10.21
N GLY A 110 -13.91 3.38 9.47
CA GLY A 110 -12.65 2.64 9.40
C GLY A 110 -11.77 2.93 10.61
N LEU A 111 -10.97 1.95 11.01
CA LEU A 111 -9.90 2.16 11.98
C LEU A 111 -8.64 2.58 11.22
N ILE A 112 -8.12 3.76 11.57
CA ILE A 112 -6.88 4.31 11.01
C ILE A 112 -5.81 4.21 12.09
N PHE A 113 -4.67 3.63 11.72
CA PHE A 113 -3.51 3.44 12.58
C PHE A 113 -2.32 4.16 11.96
N ASP A 114 -1.97 5.30 12.55
CA ASP A 114 -0.73 6.00 12.20
C ASP A 114 0.46 5.24 12.79
N LEU A 115 1.46 5.00 11.95
CA LEU A 115 2.70 4.34 12.35
C LEU A 115 3.76 5.39 12.61
N ASP A 116 4.09 5.58 13.88
CA ASP A 116 5.18 6.44 14.30
C ASP A 116 6.15 5.63 15.18
N PRO A 117 7.42 5.40 14.79
CA PRO A 117 8.04 5.52 13.47
C PRO A 117 8.10 4.17 12.71
N PHE A 118 7.63 4.14 11.46
CA PHE A 118 7.87 3.02 10.53
C PHE A 118 9.23 3.20 9.82
N PRO A 119 9.96 2.12 9.46
CA PRO A 119 11.19 2.27 8.71
C PRO A 119 10.98 2.99 7.38
N VAL A 120 12.00 3.77 7.02
CA VAL A 120 12.09 4.42 5.73
C VAL A 120 12.88 3.53 4.80
N VAL A 121 12.37 3.35 3.58
CA VAL A 121 13.01 2.62 2.50
C VAL A 121 13.64 3.64 1.55
N LEU A 122 14.96 3.61 1.44
CA LEU A 122 15.70 4.40 0.46
C LEU A 122 15.69 3.66 -0.89
N VAL A 123 15.21 4.34 -1.92
CA VAL A 123 15.27 3.93 -3.32
C VAL A 123 16.36 4.75 -4.01
N ARG A 124 17.46 4.13 -4.43
CA ARG A 124 18.63 4.80 -5.01
C ARG A 124 18.64 4.76 -6.53
N SER A 125 19.41 5.65 -7.15
CA SER A 125 19.53 5.81 -8.60
C SER A 125 19.82 4.49 -9.35
N GLU A 126 20.66 3.64 -8.77
CA GLU A 126 21.17 2.38 -9.33
C GLU A 126 20.20 1.19 -9.20
N ASP A 127 19.15 1.35 -8.39
CA ASP A 127 18.18 0.29 -8.14
C ASP A 127 17.26 0.11 -9.35
N SER A 128 17.05 -1.16 -9.74
CA SER A 128 15.92 -1.52 -10.61
C SER A 128 14.72 -2.03 -9.80
N VAL A 129 15.02 -2.68 -8.67
CA VAL A 129 14.06 -3.26 -7.74
C VAL A 129 14.59 -3.07 -6.33
N VAL A 130 13.75 -2.56 -5.43
CA VAL A 130 14.03 -2.36 -4.01
C VAL A 130 13.09 -3.23 -3.20
N ASN A 131 13.63 -4.16 -2.43
CA ASN A 131 12.84 -5.04 -1.56
C ASN A 131 12.85 -4.53 -0.12
N PHE A 132 11.68 -4.23 0.45
CA PHE A 132 11.56 -3.82 1.87
C PHE A 132 11.30 -4.99 2.82
N GLY A 133 11.26 -6.22 2.32
CA GLY A 133 11.11 -7.45 3.11
C GLY A 133 9.66 -7.85 3.38
N THR A 134 9.48 -8.70 4.39
CA THR A 134 8.15 -9.10 4.88
C THR A 134 7.82 -8.41 6.20
N LEU A 135 6.61 -7.89 6.27
CA LEU A 135 6.04 -7.23 7.43
C LEU A 135 4.87 -8.05 7.95
N GLU A 136 4.94 -8.43 9.22
CA GLU A 136 3.80 -9.01 9.92
C GLU A 136 2.95 -7.89 10.50
N VAL A 137 1.65 -7.94 10.23
CA VAL A 137 0.67 -6.94 10.65
C VAL A 137 -0.36 -7.66 11.51
N ARG A 138 -0.34 -7.41 12.82
CA ARG A 138 -1.28 -7.99 13.77
C ARG A 138 -2.29 -6.95 14.22
N PHE A 139 -3.56 -7.27 14.01
CA PHE A 139 -4.67 -6.49 14.50
C PHE A 139 -5.33 -7.19 15.68
N TYR A 140 -5.52 -6.47 16.77
CA TYR A 140 -6.22 -6.95 17.96
C TYR A 140 -7.52 -6.18 18.11
N GLU A 141 -8.64 -6.90 18.02
CA GLU A 141 -9.93 -6.39 18.49
C GLU A 141 -9.90 -6.40 20.01
N SER A 142 -10.39 -5.33 20.63
CA SER A 142 -10.44 -5.31 22.08
C SER A 142 -11.27 -6.49 22.61
N PRO A 143 -10.77 -7.22 23.62
CA PRO A 143 -11.58 -8.24 24.26
C PRO A 143 -12.69 -7.51 25.01
N ALA A 144 -13.92 -7.55 24.52
CA ALA A 144 -15.05 -7.27 25.39
C ALA A 144 -15.11 -8.40 26.42
N PRO A 145 -14.86 -8.17 27.73
CA PRO A 145 -15.05 -9.21 28.70
C PRO A 145 -16.56 -9.50 28.76
N LYS A 146 -16.95 -10.77 28.65
CA LYS A 146 -18.30 -11.18 29.07
C LYS A 146 -18.45 -10.83 30.56
N GLY A 147 -19.06 -9.68 30.85
CA GLY A 147 -19.52 -9.30 32.19
C GLY A 147 -18.86 -8.09 32.87
N SER A 148 -18.00 -7.29 32.22
CA SER A 148 -17.42 -6.10 32.87
C SER A 148 -18.26 -4.85 32.62
N VAL A 149 -18.82 -4.29 33.69
CA VAL A 149 -19.47 -2.98 33.71
C VAL A 149 -18.40 -1.91 33.47
N ALA A 150 -18.44 -1.26 32.31
CA ALA A 150 -17.46 -0.26 31.92
C ALA A 150 -17.52 0.97 32.84
N GLN A 151 -16.45 1.23 33.59
CA GLN A 151 -16.11 2.58 34.06
C GLN A 151 -15.05 3.17 33.12
N GLY A 152 -15.49 4.11 32.29
CA GLY A 152 -14.70 5.20 31.68
C GLY A 152 -13.27 4.90 31.25
N GLY A 153 -13.10 4.26 30.09
CA GLY A 153 -11.80 4.09 29.44
C GLY A 153 -11.79 2.92 28.48
N GLY A 154 -12.67 2.93 27.47
CA GLY A 154 -12.93 1.78 26.60
C GLY A 154 -11.66 1.23 25.96
N ASP A 155 -11.52 -0.08 26.03
CA ASP A 155 -10.46 -0.86 25.39
C ASP A 155 -10.39 -0.48 23.89
N ARG A 156 -9.22 -0.03 23.43
CA ARG A 156 -9.01 0.45 22.06
C ARG A 156 -8.39 -0.66 21.20
N PRO A 157 -8.79 -0.80 19.92
CA PRO A 157 -8.11 -1.66 18.97
C PRO A 157 -6.60 -1.36 18.91
N GLN A 158 -5.78 -2.40 18.75
CA GLN A 158 -4.32 -2.27 18.66
C GLN A 158 -3.78 -2.81 17.34
N LEU A 159 -2.77 -2.14 16.80
CA LEU A 159 -1.99 -2.59 15.66
C LEU A 159 -0.54 -2.83 16.11
N ARG A 160 0.00 -3.98 15.75
CA ARG A 160 1.44 -4.27 15.89
C ARG A 160 2.00 -4.62 14.52
N VAL A 161 3.14 -4.02 14.20
CA VAL A 161 3.87 -4.32 12.96
C VAL A 161 5.30 -4.71 13.29
N SER A 162 5.75 -5.83 12.73
CA SER A 162 7.09 -6.38 12.95
C SER A 162 7.73 -6.81 11.63
N HIS A 163 9.05 -6.65 11.52
CA HIS A 163 9.80 -7.14 10.36
C HIS A 163 10.17 -8.62 10.56
N ILE A 164 9.97 -9.44 9.53
CA ILE A 164 10.37 -10.85 9.55
C ILE A 164 11.49 -11.07 8.53
N GLY A 165 12.74 -11.06 9.00
CA GLY A 165 13.93 -11.16 8.14
C GLY A 165 14.16 -12.52 7.46
N ASN A 166 13.36 -13.54 7.77
CA ASN A 166 13.48 -14.87 7.16
C ASN A 166 12.56 -15.08 5.95
N TYR A 167 11.77 -14.06 5.55
CA TYR A 167 10.83 -14.15 4.45
C TYR A 167 11.02 -12.99 3.45
N ASP A 168 12.23 -12.79 2.95
CA ASP A 168 12.45 -11.77 1.92
C ASP A 168 11.75 -12.13 0.60
N VAL A 169 11.10 -11.14 -0.01
CA VAL A 169 10.54 -11.27 -1.37
C VAL A 169 11.68 -11.49 -2.36
N THR A 170 11.73 -12.67 -2.97
CA THR A 170 12.82 -13.05 -3.87
C THR A 170 12.68 -12.41 -5.25
N ARG A 171 13.81 -12.22 -5.95
CA ARG A 171 13.83 -11.79 -7.35
C ARG A 171 12.94 -12.67 -8.24
N SER A 172 12.90 -13.98 -7.99
CA SER A 172 12.07 -14.93 -8.73
C SER A 172 10.57 -14.70 -8.53
N GLU A 173 10.14 -14.36 -7.32
CA GLU A 173 8.73 -14.03 -7.04
C GLU A 173 8.32 -12.71 -7.67
N ILE A 174 9.19 -11.70 -7.64
CA ILE A 174 8.93 -10.42 -8.34
C ILE A 174 8.85 -10.68 -9.84
N ALA A 175 9.78 -11.47 -10.39
CA ALA A 175 9.83 -11.75 -11.81
C ALA A 175 8.65 -12.59 -12.32
N SER A 176 8.10 -13.49 -11.49
CA SER A 176 6.92 -14.28 -11.86
C SER A 176 5.64 -13.45 -11.89
N ARG A 177 5.61 -12.29 -11.22
CA ARG A 177 4.43 -11.44 -11.10
C ARG A 177 4.44 -10.19 -11.96
N VAL A 178 5.62 -9.59 -12.17
CA VAL A 178 5.77 -8.32 -12.90
C VAL A 178 6.66 -8.48 -14.16
N GLY A 179 7.21 -9.67 -14.39
CA GLY A 179 8.05 -10.01 -15.54
C GLY A 179 9.56 -9.94 -15.25
N LYS A 180 10.41 -10.34 -16.20
CA LYS A 180 11.87 -10.32 -15.99
C LYS A 180 12.42 -8.88 -16.00
N PHE A 181 13.18 -8.53 -14.97
CA PHE A 181 13.88 -7.24 -14.87
C PHE A 181 15.39 -7.43 -15.06
N GLY A 182 15.99 -6.56 -15.87
CA GLY A 182 17.44 -6.37 -15.89
C GLY A 182 17.84 -5.31 -14.85
N GLY A 183 19.08 -5.35 -14.37
CA GLY A 183 19.62 -4.40 -13.38
C GLY A 183 19.88 -5.01 -12.01
N ALA A 184 20.26 -4.18 -11.04
CA ALA A 184 20.52 -4.58 -9.66
C ALA A 184 19.22 -4.66 -8.85
N MET A 185 19.09 -5.70 -8.03
CA MET A 185 18.10 -5.76 -6.96
C MET A 185 18.85 -5.48 -5.66
N SER A 186 18.42 -4.47 -4.92
CA SER A 186 18.90 -4.23 -3.57
C SER A 186 17.88 -4.75 -2.58
N ASN A 187 18.39 -5.32 -1.49
CA ASN A 187 17.62 -5.31 -0.26
C ASN A 187 17.62 -3.84 0.16
N GLY A 188 16.44 -3.22 0.19
CA GLY A 188 16.32 -1.84 0.63
C GLY A 188 16.97 -1.74 2.00
N SER A 189 17.82 -0.74 2.22
CA SER A 189 18.36 -0.48 3.54
C SER A 189 17.19 0.05 4.39
N VAL A 190 16.41 -0.87 4.95
CA VAL A 190 15.33 -0.58 5.90
C VAL A 190 16.00 0.00 7.13
N GLN A 191 16.11 1.32 7.19
CA GLN A 191 16.67 2.01 8.34
C GLN A 191 15.50 2.40 9.25
N PHE A 192 15.48 1.82 10.44
CA PHE A 192 14.61 2.28 11.52
C PHE A 192 15.16 3.64 11.98
N LEU A 193 14.66 4.72 11.38
CA LEU A 193 14.91 6.05 11.88
C LEU A 193 14.21 6.15 13.25
N GLN A 194 14.94 5.85 14.33
CA GLN A 194 14.58 6.37 15.63
C GLN A 194 14.64 7.88 15.51
N ARG A 195 13.49 8.51 15.35
CA ARG A 195 13.37 9.95 15.52
C ARG A 195 13.73 10.22 16.97
N VAL A 196 14.97 10.64 17.20
CA VAL A 196 15.36 11.36 18.42
C VAL A 196 14.54 12.65 18.38
N ARG A 197 13.32 12.62 18.93
CA ARG A 197 12.56 13.84 19.22
C ARG A 197 13.36 14.57 20.30
N ARG A 198 14.09 15.63 19.91
CA ARG A 198 14.46 16.71 20.81
C ARG A 198 13.31 17.69 20.88
#